data_AF-A0A933JNY2-F1
#
_entry.id   AF-A0A933JNY2-F1
#
_cell.length_a   1.000
_cell.length_b   1.000
_cell.length_c   1.000
_cell.angle_alpha   90.00
_cell.angle_beta   90.00
_cell.angle_gamma   90.00
#
_symmetry.space_group_name_H-M   'P 1'
#
loop_
_entity.id
_entity.type
_entity.pdbx_description
1 polymer ?
#
loop_
_entity_poly.entity_id
_entity_poly.type
_entity_poly.pdbx_seq_one_letter_code
_entity_poly.pdbx_strand_id
1 'polypeptide(L)'
;MKRFIALAALGLAGCDAVESGVHLVGIASNQGLFDPLTGSVTCTFNADSLIEPLGIVLDLGYSKTFRLPLIVENGLKEGDFSVGGGSNERRSVERFPHDVRPVRFEIRWECDSQGFSSDLEALIVPAFHPTLPFCLDRRADVNQEFVGFDVVEARGRSIEPQAPGLAIAGVVPYQLGVAFDDALRVAVLADRCCRVPGSNCDGQNTSDPACAELEDIFATIAPGELSVASTQANTPSRDLIRFRPFAIFDGNYIQSIDPRYEESAQSPFYMLRLRGVLESVNPVGESLLSDEIVQAVGLCKNCGNLGGLAKRVPFVTDHTACYGINL
;
A
#
# COMPACT_ATOMS: atom_id res chain seq x y z
N MET A 1 5.13 -56.63 44.61
CA MET A 1 5.93 -56.75 43.37
C MET A 1 5.12 -56.21 42.21
N LYS A 2 5.78 -55.47 41.31
CA LYS A 2 5.25 -54.42 40.43
C LYS A 2 4.37 -54.98 39.30
N ARG A 3 3.18 -54.38 39.10
CA ARG A 3 2.35 -54.57 37.91
C ARG A 3 2.87 -53.65 36.81
N PHE A 4 3.39 -54.23 35.73
CA PHE A 4 3.68 -53.51 34.49
C PHE A 4 2.35 -53.24 33.78
N ILE A 5 1.89 -52.00 33.81
CA ILE A 5 0.85 -51.50 32.92
C ILE A 5 1.54 -51.25 31.59
N ALA A 6 1.27 -52.10 30.60
CA ALA A 6 1.57 -51.81 29.22
C ALA A 6 0.65 -50.66 28.77
N LEU A 7 1.13 -49.42 28.89
CA LEU A 7 0.62 -48.32 28.07
C LEU A 7 1.00 -48.68 26.63
N ALA A 8 0.07 -49.32 25.93
CA ALA A 8 0.14 -49.44 24.49
C ALA A 8 0.20 -48.01 23.93
N ALA A 9 1.30 -47.75 23.23
CA ALA A 9 1.55 -46.54 22.52
C ALA A 9 0.35 -46.19 21.63
N LEU A 10 -0.33 -45.09 21.93
CA LEU A 10 -0.93 -44.21 20.93
C LEU A 10 0.23 -43.52 20.17
N GLY A 11 1.01 -44.33 19.50
CA GLY A 11 1.92 -43.95 18.44
C GLY A 11 1.22 -44.34 17.15
N LEU A 12 0.30 -43.49 16.69
CA LEU A 12 -0.25 -43.60 15.35
C LEU A 12 -0.19 -42.22 14.69
N ALA A 13 0.69 -42.20 13.68
CA ALA A 13 0.59 -41.43 12.46
C ALA A 13 0.67 -39.90 12.56
N GLY A 14 1.84 -39.42 12.16
CA GLY A 14 1.90 -38.29 11.23
C GLY A 14 1.88 -36.93 11.86
N CYS A 15 3.06 -36.44 12.26
CA CYS A 15 3.42 -35.07 11.93
C CYS A 15 3.56 -34.92 10.40
N ASP A 16 2.51 -35.25 9.65
CA ASP A 16 2.26 -34.55 8.40
C ASP A 16 1.82 -33.18 8.90
N ALA A 17 2.76 -32.24 8.95
CA ALA A 17 2.46 -30.86 9.29
C ALA A 17 1.23 -30.47 8.48
N VAL A 18 0.11 -30.25 9.18
CA VAL A 18 -1.16 -29.85 8.60
C VAL A 18 -0.85 -28.61 7.76
N GLU A 19 -0.82 -28.85 6.46
CA GLU A 19 -1.58 -28.10 5.47
C GLU A 19 -1.39 -26.60 5.62
N SER A 20 -0.39 -26.14 4.89
CA SER A 20 0.01 -24.74 4.80
C SER A 20 -1.21 -23.87 4.49
N GLY A 21 -1.36 -22.79 5.25
CA GLY A 21 -2.58 -21.98 5.31
C GLY A 21 -2.86 -21.18 4.03
N VAL A 22 -2.98 -19.87 4.17
CA VAL A 22 -3.29 -18.97 3.04
C VAL A 22 -1.97 -18.58 2.39
N HIS A 23 -1.82 -18.69 1.09
CA HIS A 23 -0.61 -18.24 0.38
C HIS A 23 -0.91 -17.02 -0.47
N LEU A 24 -0.10 -15.96 -0.35
CA LEU A 24 -0.13 -14.85 -1.29
C LEU A 24 0.73 -15.20 -2.50
N VAL A 25 0.07 -15.50 -3.61
CA VAL A 25 0.73 -15.92 -4.85
C VAL A 25 1.26 -14.70 -5.62
N GLY A 26 0.53 -13.58 -5.57
CA GLY A 26 0.94 -12.35 -6.23
C GLY A 26 -0.16 -11.29 -6.31
N ILE A 27 -0.02 -10.36 -7.25
CA ILE A 27 -1.00 -9.31 -7.53
C ILE A 27 -1.68 -9.61 -8.84
N ALA A 28 -3.01 -9.55 -8.85
CA ALA A 28 -3.78 -9.88 -10.03
C ALA A 28 -3.59 -8.81 -11.11
N SER A 29 -3.34 -9.25 -12.35
CA SER A 29 -3.34 -8.37 -13.50
C SER A 29 -4.76 -7.92 -13.82
N ASN A 30 -4.92 -6.64 -14.13
CA ASN A 30 -6.17 -6.17 -14.69
C ASN A 30 -6.16 -6.40 -16.20
N GLN A 31 -7.05 -7.26 -16.71
CA GLN A 31 -7.38 -7.31 -18.13
C GLN A 31 -8.65 -6.49 -18.35
N GLY A 32 -8.48 -5.29 -18.91
CA GLY A 32 -9.61 -4.46 -19.31
C GLY A 32 -10.21 -4.99 -20.61
N LEU A 33 -11.48 -5.42 -20.56
CA LEU A 33 -12.31 -5.67 -21.72
C LEU A 33 -13.19 -4.43 -21.94
N PHE A 34 -12.89 -3.65 -22.99
CA PHE A 34 -13.76 -2.56 -23.43
C PHE A 34 -14.89 -3.14 -24.28
N ASP A 35 -16.14 -2.92 -23.85
CA ASP A 35 -17.32 -3.19 -24.66
C ASP A 35 -17.68 -1.94 -25.49
N PRO A 36 -17.43 -1.94 -26.80
CA PRO A 36 -17.70 -0.80 -27.66
C PRO A 36 -19.19 -0.52 -27.86
N LEU A 37 -20.09 -1.46 -27.54
CA LEU A 37 -21.54 -1.29 -27.70
C LEU A 37 -22.16 -0.56 -26.51
N THR A 38 -21.65 -0.81 -25.30
CA THR A 38 -22.14 -0.17 -24.08
C THR A 38 -21.26 0.99 -23.63
N GLY A 39 -20.06 1.15 -24.21
CA GLY A 39 -19.05 2.08 -23.75
C GLY A 39 -18.50 1.73 -22.35
N SER A 40 -18.82 0.53 -21.84
CA SER A 40 -18.39 0.09 -20.53
C SER A 40 -17.05 -0.65 -20.62
N VAL A 41 -16.18 -0.43 -19.63
CA VAL A 41 -15.00 -1.27 -19.44
C VAL A 41 -15.36 -2.28 -18.37
N THR A 42 -15.33 -3.57 -18.70
CA THR A 42 -15.37 -4.64 -17.71
C THR A 42 -13.94 -5.07 -17.42
N CYS A 43 -13.57 -5.12 -16.15
CA CYS A 43 -12.28 -5.63 -15.75
C CYS A 43 -12.41 -7.08 -15.29
N THR A 44 -11.68 -7.96 -15.95
CA THR A 44 -11.49 -9.34 -15.51
C THR A 44 -10.12 -9.46 -14.90
N PHE A 45 -10.08 -9.86 -13.63
CA PHE A 45 -8.83 -10.23 -12.97
C PHE A 45 -8.55 -11.69 -13.29
N ASN A 46 -7.35 -11.96 -13.81
CA ASN A 46 -6.92 -13.34 -14.06
C ASN A 46 -6.03 -13.81 -12.90
N ALA A 47 -6.58 -14.66 -12.03
CA ALA A 47 -5.86 -15.27 -10.90
C ALA A 47 -4.76 -16.23 -11.35
N ASP A 48 -4.79 -16.72 -12.60
CA ASP A 48 -3.78 -17.62 -13.15
C ASP A 48 -2.57 -16.86 -13.75
N SER A 49 -2.65 -15.52 -13.81
CA SER A 49 -1.56 -14.68 -14.33
C SER A 49 -0.68 -14.17 -13.19
N LEU A 50 0.50 -14.78 -13.03
CA LEU A 50 1.57 -14.23 -12.20
C LEU A 50 2.25 -13.10 -12.96
N ILE A 51 2.29 -11.91 -12.36
CA ILE A 51 3.09 -10.79 -12.87
C ILE A 51 4.32 -10.64 -11.98
N GLU A 52 5.45 -10.38 -12.61
CA GLU A 52 6.63 -9.78 -11.96
C GLU A 52 6.24 -8.57 -11.08
N PRO A 53 7.04 -8.20 -10.05
CA PRO A 53 6.71 -7.09 -9.15
C PRO A 53 6.29 -5.85 -9.94
N LEU A 54 4.99 -5.57 -9.90
CA LEU A 54 4.37 -4.59 -10.78
C LEU A 54 4.87 -3.20 -10.38
N GLY A 55 5.36 -2.37 -11.30
CA GLY A 55 5.57 -0.96 -10.97
C GLY A 55 4.22 -0.25 -10.81
N ILE A 56 3.62 -0.28 -9.62
CA ILE A 56 2.37 0.42 -9.35
C ILE A 56 2.71 1.90 -9.22
N VAL A 57 2.01 2.76 -9.94
CA VAL A 57 2.12 4.21 -9.80
C VAL A 57 0.75 4.76 -9.42
N LEU A 58 0.67 5.42 -8.26
CA LEU A 58 -0.50 6.16 -7.82
C LEU A 58 -0.33 7.63 -8.18
N ASP A 59 -1.05 8.06 -9.22
CA ASP A 59 -1.20 9.49 -9.54
C ASP A 59 -2.32 10.08 -8.69
N LEU A 60 -1.93 10.81 -7.65
CA LEU A 60 -2.82 11.49 -6.72
C LEU A 60 -3.62 12.59 -7.41
N GLY A 61 -3.12 13.17 -8.51
CA GLY A 61 -3.89 14.12 -9.32
C GLY A 61 -5.14 13.49 -9.94
N TYR A 62 -5.11 12.16 -10.14
CA TYR A 62 -6.24 11.41 -10.68
C TYR A 62 -7.02 10.68 -9.59
N SER A 63 -6.37 9.87 -8.76
CA SER A 63 -7.04 9.01 -7.77
C SER A 63 -6.47 9.22 -6.38
N LYS A 64 -7.36 9.44 -5.41
CA LYS A 64 -7.02 9.45 -3.97
C LYS A 64 -7.22 8.08 -3.30
N THR A 65 -7.57 7.06 -4.07
CA THR A 65 -7.79 5.71 -3.55
C THR A 65 -6.97 4.70 -4.32
N PHE A 66 -6.47 3.69 -3.62
CA PHE A 66 -5.80 2.56 -4.23
C PHE A 66 -6.27 1.27 -3.58
N ARG A 67 -6.71 0.32 -4.42
CA ARG A 67 -7.10 -1.02 -4.01
C ARG A 67 -6.14 -2.01 -4.65
N LEU A 68 -5.64 -2.94 -3.86
CA LEU A 68 -4.70 -3.96 -4.29
C LEU A 68 -5.45 -5.29 -4.46
N PRO A 69 -5.62 -5.77 -5.71
CA PRO A 69 -6.14 -7.10 -5.96
C PRO A 69 -5.02 -8.14 -5.78
N LEU A 70 -5.21 -9.05 -4.83
CA LEU A 70 -4.27 -10.08 -4.42
C LEU A 70 -4.74 -11.45 -4.94
N ILE A 71 -3.82 -12.21 -5.53
CA ILE A 71 -4.02 -13.62 -5.85
C ILE A 71 -3.66 -14.41 -4.60
N VAL A 72 -4.62 -15.19 -4.13
CA VAL A 72 -4.54 -15.93 -2.88
C VAL A 72 -4.78 -17.41 -3.18
N GLU A 73 -3.96 -18.29 -2.65
CA GLU A 73 -4.17 -19.74 -2.74
C GLU A 73 -4.51 -20.29 -1.36
N ASN A 74 -5.54 -21.14 -1.31
CA ASN A 74 -5.88 -21.87 -0.10
C ASN A 74 -5.10 -23.18 -0.07
N GLY A 75 -4.05 -23.27 0.74
CA GLY A 75 -3.22 -24.48 0.86
C GLY A 75 -3.84 -25.59 1.71
N LEU A 76 -5.00 -25.37 2.33
CA LEU A 76 -5.73 -26.40 3.05
C LEU A 76 -6.13 -27.53 2.10
N LYS A 77 -6.07 -28.78 2.57
CA LYS A 77 -6.55 -29.92 1.77
C LYS A 77 -8.02 -30.18 2.06
N GLU A 78 -8.68 -30.84 1.12
CA GLU A 78 -9.99 -31.41 1.41
C GLU A 78 -9.84 -32.53 2.46
N GLY A 79 -10.51 -32.35 3.60
CA GLY A 79 -10.63 -33.35 4.65
C GLY A 79 -11.97 -34.08 4.56
N ASP A 80 -11.92 -35.39 4.38
CA ASP A 80 -13.07 -36.28 4.53
C ASP A 80 -13.01 -36.92 5.93
N PHE A 81 -14.12 -36.91 6.67
CA PHE A 81 -14.27 -37.77 7.84
C PHE A 81 -15.43 -38.75 7.62
N SER A 82 -15.16 -40.01 7.93
CA SER A 82 -16.18 -41.05 7.88
C SER A 82 -16.93 -41.08 9.22
N VAL A 83 -18.19 -40.67 9.22
CA VAL A 83 -19.09 -40.89 10.36
C VAL A 83 -19.71 -42.28 10.15
N GLY A 84 -19.22 -43.27 10.91
CA GLY A 84 -19.73 -44.64 10.82
C GLY A 84 -19.30 -45.49 12.01
N GLY A 85 -20.28 -45.84 12.85
CA GLY A 85 -20.12 -46.66 14.05
C GLY A 85 -20.95 -47.93 13.98
N GLY A 86 -20.79 -48.75 12.95
CA GLY A 86 -21.43 -50.06 12.88
C GLY A 86 -21.14 -50.81 11.58
N SER A 87 -20.96 -52.13 11.65
CA SER A 87 -20.58 -52.97 10.50
C SER A 87 -21.61 -53.01 9.35
N ASN A 88 -22.80 -52.43 9.54
CA ASN A 88 -23.91 -52.44 8.59
C ASN A 88 -24.47 -51.04 8.25
N GLU A 89 -23.92 -49.96 8.82
CA GLU A 89 -24.38 -48.60 8.49
C GLU A 89 -23.64 -48.06 7.26
N ARG A 90 -24.38 -47.42 6.34
CA ARG A 90 -23.78 -46.69 5.23
C ARG A 90 -22.83 -45.65 5.83
N ARG A 91 -21.53 -45.75 5.55
CA ARG A 91 -20.59 -44.67 5.84
C ARG A 91 -21.09 -43.40 5.17
N SER A 92 -21.50 -42.43 5.98
CA SER A 92 -21.63 -41.06 5.51
C SER A 92 -20.21 -40.50 5.49
N VAL A 93 -19.74 -40.10 4.32
CA VAL A 93 -18.54 -39.28 4.21
C VAL A 93 -19.04 -37.84 4.26
N GLU A 94 -18.76 -37.17 5.38
CA GLU A 94 -19.00 -35.74 5.49
C GLU A 94 -17.70 -35.02 5.14
N ARG A 95 -17.82 -34.04 4.24
CA ARG A 95 -16.75 -33.12 3.88
C ARG A 95 -16.82 -31.93 4.81
N PHE A 96 -15.70 -31.59 5.46
CA PHE A 96 -15.63 -30.31 6.14
C PHE A 96 -15.36 -29.20 5.12
N PRO A 97 -16.12 -28.09 5.18
CA PRO A 97 -15.76 -26.92 4.43
C PRO A 97 -14.43 -26.39 5.00
N HIS A 98 -13.37 -26.44 4.18
CA HIS A 98 -12.06 -25.85 4.47
C HIS A 98 -11.84 -24.60 3.62
N ASP A 99 -12.92 -23.94 3.21
CA ASP A 99 -12.84 -22.71 2.46
C ASP A 99 -12.31 -21.58 3.33
N VAL A 100 -11.42 -20.77 2.78
CA VAL A 100 -10.87 -19.61 3.49
C VAL A 100 -11.47 -18.34 2.93
N ARG A 101 -11.79 -17.41 3.82
CA ARG A 101 -12.34 -16.10 3.46
C ARG A 101 -11.39 -14.99 3.89
N PRO A 102 -10.89 -14.16 2.95
CA PRO A 102 -10.12 -12.97 3.29
C PRO A 102 -10.94 -12.01 4.15
N VAL A 103 -10.32 -11.45 5.20
CA VAL A 103 -10.99 -10.50 6.11
C VAL A 103 -10.20 -9.22 6.35
N ARG A 104 -8.88 -9.31 6.44
CA ARG A 104 -8.04 -8.21 6.87
C ARG A 104 -6.69 -8.25 6.16
N PHE A 105 -6.14 -7.09 5.87
CA PHE A 105 -4.80 -6.94 5.34
C PHE A 105 -4.02 -5.97 6.23
N GLU A 106 -2.99 -6.48 6.89
CA GLU A 106 -2.09 -5.69 7.71
C GLU A 106 -1.01 -5.09 6.82
N ILE A 107 -0.86 -3.78 6.83
CA ILE A 107 0.05 -3.07 5.94
C ILE A 107 1.02 -2.17 6.65
N ARG A 108 2.19 -2.04 6.03
CA ARG A 108 3.29 -1.16 6.42
C ARG A 108 3.90 -0.52 5.18
N TRP A 109 4.15 0.78 5.26
CA TRP A 109 4.87 1.53 4.23
C TRP A 109 6.36 1.68 4.58
N GLU A 110 7.25 1.29 3.67
CA GLU A 110 8.69 1.52 3.75
C GLU A 110 9.12 2.52 2.67
N CYS A 111 10.09 3.37 2.98
CA CYS A 111 10.67 4.29 1.99
C CYS A 111 11.82 3.62 1.23
N ASP A 112 11.81 3.71 -0.10
CA ASP A 112 12.91 3.22 -0.92
C ASP A 112 13.99 4.28 -1.07
N SER A 113 14.90 4.30 -0.10
CA SER A 113 16.03 5.24 -0.07
C SER A 113 17.18 4.86 -1.01
N GLN A 114 17.08 3.76 -1.76
CA GLN A 114 18.13 3.33 -2.70
C GLN A 114 17.93 3.83 -4.13
N GLY A 115 16.72 4.29 -4.47
CA GLY A 115 16.37 4.72 -5.83
C GLY A 115 16.72 6.17 -6.20
N PHE A 116 17.10 7.01 -5.24
CA PHE A 116 17.35 8.44 -5.44
C PHE A 116 18.69 8.89 -4.85
N SER A 117 19.23 10.01 -5.37
CA SER A 117 20.38 10.70 -4.79
C SER A 117 20.16 10.92 -3.29
N SER A 118 21.19 10.65 -2.49
CA SER A 118 21.28 10.51 -1.03
C SER A 118 20.52 11.47 -0.10
N ASP A 119 19.82 12.48 -0.62
CA ASP A 119 19.36 13.66 0.12
C ASP A 119 17.84 13.70 0.34
N LEU A 120 17.09 12.72 -0.19
CA LEU A 120 15.66 12.57 0.13
C LEU A 120 15.48 11.90 1.49
N GLU A 121 14.81 12.61 2.39
CA GLU A 121 14.41 12.11 3.72
C GLU A 121 13.12 11.27 3.63
N ALA A 122 12.74 10.66 4.75
CA ALA A 122 11.46 9.96 4.84
C ALA A 122 10.28 10.94 4.63
N LEU A 123 9.26 10.48 3.90
CA LEU A 123 8.06 11.27 3.65
C LEU A 123 7.29 11.47 4.95
N ILE A 124 7.00 12.74 5.26
CA ILE A 124 6.10 13.12 6.34
C ILE A 124 4.76 13.48 5.74
N VAL A 125 3.69 12.98 6.34
CA VAL A 125 2.31 13.30 5.98
C VAL A 125 1.68 14.05 7.16
N PRO A 126 1.69 15.40 7.15
CA PRO A 126 1.40 16.19 8.36
C PRO A 126 0.03 15.93 8.98
N ALA A 127 -0.96 15.55 8.18
CA ALA A 127 -2.32 15.24 8.66
C ALA A 127 -2.38 14.05 9.63
N PHE A 128 -1.38 13.16 9.62
CA PHE A 128 -1.28 12.05 10.58
C PHE A 128 -0.29 12.37 11.71
N HIS A 129 0.87 12.91 11.35
CA HIS A 129 1.83 13.40 12.31
C HIS A 129 2.72 14.47 11.66
N PRO A 130 2.95 15.63 12.28
CA PRO A 130 3.71 16.73 11.68
C PRO A 130 5.21 16.49 11.61
N THR A 131 5.74 15.65 12.50
CA THR A 131 7.20 15.48 12.68
C THR A 131 7.69 14.04 12.59
N LEU A 132 6.79 13.06 12.55
CA LEU A 132 7.17 11.65 12.45
C LEU A 132 7.04 11.20 10.99
N PRO A 133 7.93 10.31 10.54
CA PRO A 133 7.86 9.80 9.19
C PRO A 133 6.60 8.95 9.02
N PHE A 134 5.99 9.04 7.84
CA PHE A 134 4.91 8.15 7.45
C PHE A 134 5.46 6.78 7.06
N CYS A 135 6.64 6.72 6.45
CA CYS A 135 7.27 5.49 6.02
C CYS A 135 8.49 5.12 6.87
N LEU A 136 8.82 3.83 6.93
CA LEU A 136 10.04 3.37 7.58
C LEU A 136 11.28 3.58 6.67
N ASP A 137 12.32 4.29 7.13
CA ASP A 137 13.63 4.30 6.47
C ASP A 137 14.45 3.08 6.93
N ARG A 138 14.69 2.17 5.98
CA ARG A 138 15.41 0.91 6.24
C ARG A 138 16.90 1.07 6.49
N ARG A 139 17.47 2.25 6.22
CA ARG A 139 18.89 2.54 6.50
C ARG A 139 19.15 2.78 7.98
N ALA A 140 18.12 3.14 8.74
CA ALA A 140 18.23 3.34 10.17
C ALA A 140 17.95 2.02 10.90
N ASP A 141 18.86 1.58 11.78
CA ASP A 141 18.65 0.42 12.65
C ASP A 141 17.32 0.61 13.43
N VAL A 142 16.34 -0.26 13.13
CA VAL A 142 14.91 0.02 13.30
C VAL A 142 14.46 -0.09 14.75
N ASN A 143 14.32 1.05 15.42
CA ASN A 143 13.43 1.31 16.56
C ASN A 143 12.75 2.69 16.44
N GLN A 144 12.68 3.23 15.22
CA GLN A 144 12.07 4.54 15.00
C GLN A 144 10.55 4.44 15.00
N GLU A 145 9.91 5.36 15.72
CA GLU A 145 8.47 5.53 15.72
C GLU A 145 8.01 6.09 14.36
N PHE A 146 6.98 5.50 13.77
CA PHE A 146 6.41 5.95 12.49
C PHE A 146 4.92 5.64 12.44
N VAL A 147 4.19 6.32 11.55
CA VAL A 147 2.71 6.31 11.56
C VAL A 147 2.05 5.62 10.36
N GLY A 148 2.80 5.20 9.34
CA GLY A 148 2.26 4.50 8.17
C GLY A 148 2.09 2.99 8.35
N PHE A 149 1.55 2.61 9.49
CA PHE A 149 0.93 1.29 9.67
C PHE A 149 -0.57 1.44 9.55
N ASP A 150 -1.21 0.49 8.89
CA ASP A 150 -2.66 0.44 8.87
C ASP A 150 -3.14 -1.01 8.81
N VAL A 151 -4.38 -1.18 9.22
CA VAL A 151 -5.12 -2.43 9.15
C VAL A 151 -6.35 -2.15 8.30
N VAL A 152 -6.31 -2.64 7.06
CA VAL A 152 -7.39 -2.38 6.11
C VAL A 152 -8.25 -3.62 5.94
N GLU A 153 -9.53 -3.41 5.69
CA GLU A 153 -10.45 -4.50 5.36
C GLU A 153 -10.00 -5.15 4.04
N ALA A 154 -9.95 -6.48 4.03
CA ALA A 154 -9.79 -7.27 2.83
C ALA A 154 -11.10 -8.00 2.52
N ARG A 155 -11.51 -8.00 1.25
CA ARG A 155 -12.74 -8.66 0.81
C ARG A 155 -12.45 -9.66 -0.29
N GLY A 156 -13.15 -10.78 -0.26
CA GLY A 156 -13.07 -11.82 -1.28
C GLY A 156 -14.20 -12.83 -1.10
N ARG A 157 -14.43 -13.65 -2.11
CA ARG A 157 -15.28 -14.84 -1.97
C ARG A 157 -14.52 -15.89 -1.15
N SER A 158 -15.26 -16.86 -0.62
CA SER A 158 -14.62 -18.09 -0.12
C SER A 158 -13.78 -18.74 -1.20
N ILE A 159 -12.59 -19.20 -0.81
CA ILE A 159 -11.63 -19.86 -1.67
C ILE A 159 -11.62 -21.33 -1.28
N GLU A 160 -12.00 -22.19 -2.22
CA GLU A 160 -12.04 -23.65 -2.01
C GLU A 160 -10.65 -24.21 -1.68
N PRO A 161 -10.57 -25.36 -0.98
CA PRO A 161 -9.29 -26.01 -0.68
C PRO A 161 -8.47 -26.27 -1.95
N GLN A 162 -7.17 -26.01 -1.88
CA GLN A 162 -6.22 -26.17 -2.99
C GLN A 162 -6.56 -25.38 -4.26
N ALA A 163 -7.38 -24.34 -4.14
CA ALA A 163 -7.79 -23.48 -5.24
C ALA A 163 -7.21 -22.06 -5.11
N PRO A 164 -6.93 -21.39 -6.24
CA PRO A 164 -6.66 -19.97 -6.25
C PRO A 164 -7.96 -19.17 -6.08
N GLY A 165 -7.82 -17.95 -5.58
CA GLY A 165 -8.89 -17.00 -5.37
C GLY A 165 -8.39 -15.55 -5.39
N LEU A 166 -9.32 -14.63 -5.23
CA LEU A 166 -9.07 -13.19 -5.28
C LEU A 166 -9.44 -12.54 -3.94
N ALA A 167 -8.50 -11.78 -3.38
CA ALA A 167 -8.75 -10.85 -2.29
C ALA A 167 -8.51 -9.41 -2.78
N ILE A 168 -9.26 -8.45 -2.24
CA ILE A 168 -9.12 -7.03 -2.56
C ILE A 168 -8.91 -6.28 -1.25
N ALA A 169 -7.78 -5.58 -1.13
CA ALA A 169 -7.45 -4.75 0.02
C ALA A 169 -7.44 -3.26 -0.33
N GLY A 170 -8.08 -2.42 0.47
CA GLY A 170 -8.11 -0.96 0.29
C GLY A 170 -6.87 -0.26 0.82
N VAL A 171 -5.71 -0.50 0.23
CA VAL A 171 -4.39 -0.10 0.77
C VAL A 171 -4.13 1.41 0.85
N VAL A 172 -4.79 2.22 0.02
CA VAL A 172 -4.84 3.68 0.18
C VAL A 172 -6.31 4.10 0.27
N PRO A 173 -6.85 4.30 1.48
CA PRO A 173 -8.17 4.90 1.63
C PRO A 173 -8.16 6.36 1.18
N TYR A 174 -9.34 6.91 0.90
CA TYR A 174 -9.48 8.26 0.35
C TYR A 174 -8.78 9.32 1.21
N GLN A 175 -8.92 9.24 2.53
CA GLN A 175 -8.32 10.18 3.48
C GLN A 175 -6.79 10.15 3.42
N LEU A 176 -6.19 8.96 3.29
CA LEU A 176 -4.75 8.82 3.12
C LEU A 176 -4.29 9.40 1.78
N GLY A 177 -5.04 9.16 0.69
CA GLY A 177 -4.72 9.76 -0.61
C GLY A 177 -4.82 11.29 -0.62
N VAL A 178 -5.81 11.86 0.07
CA VAL A 178 -5.90 13.32 0.29
C VAL A 178 -4.70 13.81 1.08
N ALA A 179 -4.34 13.12 2.16
CA ALA A 179 -3.20 13.51 2.99
C ALA A 179 -1.87 13.48 2.22
N PHE A 180 -1.66 12.49 1.34
CA PHE A 180 -0.49 12.49 0.45
C PHE A 180 -0.53 13.64 -0.56
N ASP A 181 -1.70 13.95 -1.11
CA ASP A 181 -1.85 15.08 -2.02
C ASP A 181 -1.54 16.43 -1.36
N ASP A 182 -2.01 16.62 -0.13
CA ASP A 182 -1.73 17.79 0.68
C ASP A 182 -0.24 17.87 1.02
N ALA A 183 0.41 16.75 1.35
CA ALA A 183 1.85 16.70 1.58
C ALA A 183 2.65 17.16 0.33
N LEU A 184 2.26 16.72 -0.87
CA LEU A 184 2.90 17.19 -2.11
C LEU A 184 2.59 18.65 -2.43
N ARG A 185 1.38 19.15 -2.10
CA ARG A 185 1.06 20.58 -2.20
C ARG A 185 1.93 21.40 -1.26
N VAL A 186 2.07 20.98 0.00
CA VAL A 186 2.96 21.59 1.00
C VAL A 186 4.39 21.65 0.48
N ALA A 187 4.89 20.57 -0.13
CA ALA A 187 6.22 20.53 -0.72
C ALA A 187 6.41 21.58 -1.83
N VAL A 188 5.44 21.71 -2.74
CA VAL A 188 5.43 22.72 -3.80
C VAL A 188 5.43 24.14 -3.24
N LEU A 189 4.61 24.42 -2.23
CA LEU A 189 4.56 25.73 -1.58
C LEU A 189 5.87 26.04 -0.85
N ALA A 190 6.46 25.05 -0.18
CA ALA A 190 7.74 25.18 0.50
C ALA A 190 8.86 25.52 -0.50
N ASP A 191 8.92 24.83 -1.64
CA ASP A 191 9.91 25.17 -2.68
C ASP A 191 9.72 26.59 -3.21
N ARG A 192 8.48 26.97 -3.54
CA ARG A 192 8.17 28.34 -4.03
C ARG A 192 8.59 29.41 -3.02
N CYS A 193 8.23 29.23 -1.75
CA CYS A 193 8.62 30.13 -0.67
C CYS A 193 10.16 30.28 -0.56
N CYS A 194 10.90 29.18 -0.79
CA CYS A 194 12.37 29.19 -0.74
C CYS A 194 13.05 29.74 -2.01
N ARG A 195 12.34 29.86 -3.13
CA ARG A 195 12.87 30.45 -4.37
C ARG A 195 12.74 31.97 -4.44
N VAL A 196 12.06 32.58 -3.47
CA VAL A 196 11.94 34.04 -3.40
C VAL A 196 13.35 34.67 -3.30
N PRO A 197 13.73 35.58 -4.22
CA PRO A 197 15.07 36.16 -4.23
C PRO A 197 15.44 36.79 -2.88
N GLY A 198 16.57 36.37 -2.32
CA GLY A 198 17.09 36.88 -1.05
C GLY A 198 16.45 36.31 0.22
N SER A 199 15.49 35.38 0.13
CA SER A 199 14.82 34.82 1.32
C SER A 199 15.65 33.80 2.10
N ASN A 200 16.75 33.28 1.53
CA ASN A 200 17.54 32.19 2.13
C ASN A 200 16.69 31.01 2.65
N CYS A 201 15.47 30.81 2.13
CA CYS A 201 14.51 29.83 2.63
C CYS A 201 14.18 30.01 4.13
N ASP A 202 14.23 31.24 4.65
CA ASP A 202 13.94 31.55 6.06
C ASP A 202 12.44 31.68 6.38
N GLY A 203 11.59 31.75 5.35
CA GLY A 203 10.14 31.84 5.49
C GLY A 203 9.63 33.15 6.09
N GLN A 204 10.50 34.16 6.28
CA GLN A 204 10.11 35.44 6.89
C GLN A 204 9.46 36.40 5.90
N ASN A 205 9.54 36.11 4.60
CA ASN A 205 8.87 36.90 3.59
C ASN A 205 7.37 36.56 3.49
N THR A 206 6.60 37.05 4.47
CA THR A 206 5.14 36.87 4.54
C THR A 206 4.36 37.60 3.45
N SER A 207 5.02 38.43 2.64
CA SER A 207 4.40 39.06 1.46
C SER A 207 4.33 38.12 0.26
N ASP A 208 5.08 37.02 0.27
CA ASP A 208 4.96 35.97 -0.75
C ASP A 208 3.71 35.10 -0.49
N PRO A 209 2.81 34.96 -1.49
CA PRO A 209 1.59 34.17 -1.32
C PRO A 209 1.83 32.70 -0.96
N ALA A 210 2.93 32.08 -1.42
CA ALA A 210 3.20 30.68 -1.12
C ALA A 210 3.65 30.49 0.33
N CYS A 211 4.44 31.42 0.87
CA CYS A 211 4.81 31.40 2.29
C CYS A 211 3.58 31.63 3.19
N ALA A 212 2.70 32.56 2.83
CA ALA A 212 1.47 32.83 3.60
C ALA A 212 0.50 31.65 3.57
N GLU A 213 0.23 31.08 2.39
CA GLU A 213 -0.65 29.91 2.24
C GLU A 213 -0.11 28.69 3.01
N LEU A 214 1.21 28.49 3.01
CA LEU A 214 1.82 27.39 3.74
C LEU A 214 1.70 27.57 5.25
N GLU A 215 1.83 28.80 5.76
CA GLU A 215 1.65 29.09 7.19
C GLU A 215 0.19 28.83 7.61
N ASP A 216 -0.78 29.21 6.79
CA ASP A 216 -2.21 28.91 7.03
C ASP A 216 -2.47 27.40 7.07
N ILE A 217 -1.84 26.65 6.17
CA ILE A 217 -1.91 25.18 6.14
C ILE A 217 -1.31 24.58 7.42
N PHE A 218 -0.12 25.00 7.83
CA PHE A 218 0.52 24.53 9.06
C PHE A 218 -0.27 24.89 10.31
N ALA A 219 -0.83 26.10 10.38
CA ALA A 219 -1.73 26.50 11.46
C ALA A 219 -2.99 25.63 11.55
N THR A 220 -3.44 25.06 10.43
CA THR A 220 -4.63 24.20 10.37
C THR A 220 -4.31 22.75 10.73
N ILE A 221 -3.24 22.18 10.17
CA ILE A 221 -2.95 20.74 10.27
C ILE A 221 -2.05 20.38 11.46
N ALA A 222 -1.24 21.32 11.93
CA ALA A 222 -0.20 21.08 12.94
C ALA A 222 0.12 22.35 13.75
N PRO A 223 -0.88 22.95 14.42
CA PRO A 223 -0.73 24.24 15.07
C PRO A 223 0.37 24.23 16.14
N GLY A 224 1.38 25.08 15.95
CA GLY A 224 2.52 25.22 16.88
C GLY A 224 3.58 24.12 16.78
N GLU A 225 3.37 23.11 15.94
CA GLU A 225 4.35 22.05 15.68
C GLU A 225 5.14 22.26 14.40
N LEU A 226 4.53 22.90 13.40
CA LEU A 226 5.17 23.32 12.16
C LEU A 226 5.13 24.85 12.04
N SER A 227 6.17 25.42 11.44
CA SER A 227 6.19 26.85 11.08
C SER A 227 6.97 27.10 9.79
N VAL A 228 6.45 28.01 8.97
CA VAL A 228 7.15 28.49 7.77
C VAL A 228 8.35 29.33 8.17
N ALA A 229 8.18 30.22 9.15
CA ALA A 229 9.20 31.19 9.54
C ALA A 229 10.25 30.57 10.47
N SER A 230 11.51 30.85 10.19
CA SER A 230 12.59 30.56 11.14
C SER A 230 12.57 31.53 12.32
N THR A 231 13.05 31.06 13.47
CA THR A 231 13.15 31.86 14.69
C THR A 231 14.25 32.94 14.63
N GLN A 232 15.11 32.90 13.60
CA GLN A 232 16.23 33.82 13.40
C GLN A 232 16.28 34.28 11.95
N ALA A 233 16.29 35.59 11.72
CA ALA A 233 16.37 36.17 10.37
C ALA A 233 17.59 35.65 9.60
N ASN A 234 17.41 35.35 8.30
CA ASN A 234 18.42 34.75 7.42
C ASN A 234 18.87 33.32 7.80
N THR A 235 18.23 32.67 8.77
CA THR A 235 18.43 31.24 9.03
C THR A 235 17.38 30.44 8.28
N PRO A 236 17.75 29.42 7.48
CA PRO A 236 16.76 28.59 6.77
C PRO A 236 15.76 27.95 7.74
N SER A 237 14.48 27.98 7.37
CA SER A 237 13.44 27.27 8.10
C SER A 237 13.61 25.76 7.92
N ARG A 238 13.65 25.04 9.04
CA ARG A 238 13.81 23.58 9.03
C ARG A 238 12.66 22.89 8.31
N ASP A 239 11.43 23.36 8.50
CA ASP A 239 10.26 22.70 7.92
C ASP A 239 10.18 22.96 6.41
N LEU A 240 10.54 24.17 5.95
CA LEU A 240 10.68 24.45 4.53
C LEU A 240 11.73 23.56 3.86
N ILE A 241 12.91 23.44 4.47
CA ILE A 241 13.99 22.59 3.95
C ILE A 241 13.57 21.12 3.92
N ARG A 242 12.77 20.67 4.90
CA ARG A 242 12.27 19.30 4.99
C ARG A 242 11.28 18.97 3.87
N PHE A 243 10.30 19.82 3.61
CA PHE A 243 9.24 19.51 2.63
C PHE A 243 9.63 19.83 1.20
N ARG A 244 10.47 20.84 0.96
CA ARG A 244 10.84 21.31 -0.37
C ARG A 244 11.25 20.20 -1.35
N PRO A 245 12.11 19.22 -1.00
CA PRO A 245 12.60 18.23 -1.96
C PRO A 245 11.50 17.39 -2.61
N PHE A 246 10.35 17.21 -1.94
CA PHE A 246 9.24 16.41 -2.47
C PHE A 246 8.45 17.12 -3.58
N ALA A 247 8.70 18.41 -3.84
CA ALA A 247 8.03 19.16 -4.91
C ALA A 247 8.28 18.57 -6.31
N ILE A 248 9.37 17.81 -6.47
CA ILE A 248 9.72 17.12 -7.71
C ILE A 248 8.70 16.05 -8.13
N PHE A 249 7.88 15.57 -7.20
CA PHE A 249 6.85 14.55 -7.44
C PHE A 249 5.50 15.13 -7.89
N ASP A 250 5.39 16.46 -8.03
CA ASP A 250 4.29 17.11 -8.75
C ASP A 250 4.71 17.42 -10.20
N GLY A 251 4.14 16.67 -11.13
CA GLY A 251 4.45 16.74 -12.55
C GLY A 251 4.10 18.08 -13.20
N ASN A 252 3.05 18.77 -12.72
CA ASN A 252 2.72 20.11 -13.23
C ASN A 252 3.73 21.15 -12.74
N TYR A 253 4.23 20.97 -11.52
CA TYR A 253 5.22 21.86 -10.93
C TYR A 253 6.58 21.71 -11.61
N ILE A 254 7.08 20.47 -11.73
CA ILE A 254 8.44 20.21 -12.20
C ILE A 254 8.65 20.65 -13.66
N GLN A 255 7.65 20.49 -14.51
CA GLN A 255 7.68 20.92 -15.92
C GLN A 255 7.83 22.44 -16.09
N SER A 256 7.44 23.22 -15.07
CA SER A 256 7.41 24.68 -15.15
C SER A 256 8.68 25.36 -14.64
N ILE A 257 9.54 24.66 -13.90
CA ILE A 257 10.49 25.32 -12.98
C ILE A 257 11.95 24.90 -13.16
N ASP A 258 12.29 23.76 -13.81
CA ASP A 258 13.70 23.44 -14.01
C ASP A 258 14.01 22.58 -15.25
N PRO A 259 14.74 23.11 -16.25
CA PRO A 259 15.28 22.34 -17.37
C PRO A 259 16.22 21.21 -16.92
N ARG A 260 16.82 21.30 -15.71
CA ARG A 260 17.74 20.25 -15.21
C ARG A 260 17.05 18.92 -14.94
N TYR A 261 15.75 18.92 -14.68
CA TYR A 261 14.95 17.70 -14.54
C TYR A 261 14.43 17.15 -15.87
N GLU A 262 14.61 17.88 -17.00
CA GLU A 262 14.32 17.35 -18.34
C GLU A 262 15.34 16.30 -18.78
N GLU A 263 16.63 16.48 -18.43
CA GLU A 263 17.72 15.56 -18.81
C GLU A 263 17.92 14.42 -17.80
N SER A 264 17.63 14.66 -16.52
CA SER A 264 17.73 13.67 -15.45
C SER A 264 16.39 12.94 -15.26
N ALA A 265 15.94 12.25 -16.31
CA ALA A 265 14.73 11.41 -16.39
C ALA A 265 14.70 10.22 -15.39
N GLN A 266 15.11 10.46 -14.15
CA GLN A 266 14.80 9.66 -12.99
C GLN A 266 13.29 9.81 -12.75
N SER A 267 12.67 8.65 -12.65
CA SER A 267 11.26 8.43 -12.35
C SER A 267 10.66 9.52 -11.44
N PRO A 268 9.63 10.27 -11.86
CA PRO A 268 8.99 11.33 -11.06
C PRO A 268 8.05 10.74 -9.99
N PHE A 269 8.44 9.60 -9.42
CA PHE A 269 7.64 8.82 -8.49
C PHE A 269 8.41 8.70 -7.19
N TYR A 270 7.79 9.09 -6.09
CA TYR A 270 8.31 8.79 -4.78
C TYR A 270 8.08 7.30 -4.49
N MET A 271 9.16 6.52 -4.59
CA MET A 271 9.08 5.07 -4.47
C MET A 271 8.94 4.65 -3.01
N LEU A 272 7.79 4.07 -2.70
CA LEU A 272 7.51 3.36 -1.46
C LEU A 272 7.52 1.85 -1.70
N ARG A 273 7.72 1.08 -0.65
CA ARG A 273 7.44 -0.35 -0.62
C ARG A 273 6.30 -0.60 0.35
N LEU A 274 5.22 -1.14 -0.18
CA LEU A 274 4.14 -1.70 0.59
C LEU A 274 4.56 -3.11 1.04
N ARG A 275 4.50 -3.36 2.34
CA ARG A 275 4.61 -4.69 2.92
C ARG A 275 3.31 -5.05 3.60
N GLY A 276 2.85 -6.27 3.44
CA GLY A 276 1.67 -6.69 4.17
C GLY A 276 1.45 -8.18 4.25
N VAL A 277 0.55 -8.55 5.16
CA VAL A 277 0.11 -9.92 5.39
C VAL A 277 -1.41 -9.94 5.32
N LEU A 278 -1.95 -10.87 4.54
CA LEU A 278 -3.38 -11.13 4.49
C LEU A 278 -3.77 -12.10 5.61
N GLU A 279 -4.78 -11.70 6.39
CA GLU A 279 -5.51 -12.53 7.33
C GLU A 279 -6.81 -13.01 6.67
N SER A 280 -7.03 -14.32 6.76
CA SER A 280 -8.28 -14.96 6.37
C SER A 280 -8.85 -15.77 7.54
N VAL A 281 -10.13 -16.11 7.46
CA VAL A 281 -10.79 -17.00 8.43
C VAL A 281 -11.31 -18.24 7.73
N ASN A 282 -11.22 -19.38 8.40
CA ASN A 282 -11.86 -20.62 7.96
C ASN A 282 -13.31 -20.72 8.53
N PRO A 283 -14.10 -21.76 8.20
CA PRO A 283 -15.50 -21.84 8.61
C PRO A 283 -15.69 -22.12 10.11
N VAL A 284 -14.65 -22.60 10.79
CA VAL A 284 -14.63 -22.78 12.25
C VAL A 284 -14.20 -21.50 12.99
N GLY A 285 -13.88 -20.43 12.27
CA GLY A 285 -13.51 -19.11 12.81
C GLY A 285 -12.05 -18.98 13.22
N GLU A 286 -11.19 -19.90 12.81
CA GLU A 286 -9.75 -19.78 13.05
C GLU A 286 -9.12 -18.81 12.04
N SER A 287 -8.22 -17.98 12.55
CA SER A 287 -7.45 -17.01 11.76
C SER A 287 -6.24 -17.70 11.11
N LEU A 288 -6.08 -17.46 9.82
CA LEU A 288 -4.99 -17.95 8.98
C LEU A 288 -4.26 -16.76 8.38
N LEU A 289 -2.97 -16.68 8.63
CA LEU A 289 -2.11 -15.66 8.04
C LEU A 289 -1.43 -16.19 6.79
N SER A 290 -1.17 -15.27 5.88
CA SER A 290 -0.42 -15.55 4.67
C SER A 290 1.05 -15.19 4.75
N ASP A 291 1.80 -15.63 3.75
CA ASP A 291 3.14 -15.13 3.49
C ASP A 291 3.14 -13.61 3.27
N GLU A 292 4.22 -12.93 3.62
CA GLU A 292 4.36 -11.48 3.43
C GLU A 292 4.49 -11.14 1.95
N ILE A 293 3.68 -10.19 1.46
CA ILE A 293 3.87 -9.57 0.14
C ILE A 293 4.71 -8.30 0.27
N VAL A 294 5.62 -8.10 -0.69
CA VAL A 294 6.40 -6.87 -0.83
C VAL A 294 6.16 -6.30 -2.21
N GLN A 295 5.68 -5.06 -2.27
CA GLN A 295 5.27 -4.43 -3.51
C GLN A 295 5.76 -2.98 -3.59
N ALA A 296 6.48 -2.63 -4.65
CA ALA A 296 6.88 -1.26 -4.92
C ALA A 296 5.69 -0.42 -5.42
N VAL A 297 5.49 0.76 -4.85
CA VAL A 297 4.45 1.72 -5.20
C VAL A 297 5.09 3.09 -5.38
N GLY A 298 5.09 3.61 -6.59
CA GLY A 298 5.46 4.98 -6.89
C GLY A 298 4.31 5.93 -6.59
N LEU A 299 4.55 6.97 -5.81
CA LEU A 299 3.59 8.06 -5.57
C LEU A 299 3.95 9.27 -6.41
N CYS A 300 2.97 9.88 -7.07
CA CYS A 300 3.15 11.16 -7.75
C CYS A 300 1.85 11.95 -7.79
N LYS A 301 1.94 13.21 -8.19
CA LYS A 301 0.81 14.07 -8.49
C LYS A 301 0.97 14.61 -9.90
N ASN A 302 -0.07 14.50 -10.73
CA ASN A 302 -0.08 15.03 -12.10
C ASN A 302 1.07 14.48 -12.99
N CYS A 303 1.48 13.22 -12.78
CA CYS A 303 2.59 12.60 -13.51
C CYS A 303 2.18 12.09 -14.91
N GLY A 304 0.90 12.19 -15.27
CA GLY A 304 0.30 11.72 -16.52
C GLY A 304 0.92 12.19 -17.86
N ASN A 305 1.87 13.11 -17.87
CA ASN A 305 2.65 13.50 -19.08
C ASN A 305 4.15 13.13 -19.03
N LEU A 306 4.67 12.70 -17.88
CA LEU A 306 6.09 12.33 -17.72
C LEU A 306 6.38 10.85 -18.07
N GLY A 307 5.33 10.06 -18.31
CA GLY A 307 5.39 8.61 -18.53
C GLY A 307 5.72 8.19 -19.96
N GLY A 308 6.94 8.48 -20.42
CA GLY A 308 7.56 7.74 -21.54
C GLY A 308 8.24 6.43 -21.09
N LEU A 309 8.55 6.30 -19.79
CA LEU A 309 9.36 5.20 -19.24
C LEU A 309 8.59 4.21 -18.35
N ALA A 310 7.46 4.60 -17.77
CA ALA A 310 6.54 3.65 -17.18
C ALA A 310 5.61 3.15 -18.29
N LYS A 311 5.68 1.85 -18.64
CA LYS A 311 4.51 1.19 -19.23
C LYS A 311 3.37 1.49 -18.27
N ARG A 312 2.50 2.44 -18.65
CA ARG A 312 1.23 2.65 -17.97
C ARG A 312 0.59 1.27 -17.99
N VAL A 313 0.56 0.58 -16.86
CA VAL A 313 -0.53 -0.35 -16.66
C VAL A 313 -1.73 0.58 -16.69
N PRO A 314 -2.61 0.49 -17.70
CA PRO A 314 -3.81 1.31 -17.72
C PRO A 314 -4.64 0.84 -16.53
N PHE A 315 -4.39 1.40 -15.37
CA PHE A 315 -5.40 1.44 -14.34
C PHE A 315 -6.52 2.24 -14.98
N VAL A 316 -7.66 1.59 -15.18
CA VAL A 316 -8.88 2.26 -15.58
C VAL A 316 -9.21 3.17 -14.42
N THR A 317 -8.75 4.39 -14.58
CA THR A 317 -8.72 5.40 -13.53
C THR A 317 -10.13 5.95 -13.29
N ASP A 318 -11.07 5.72 -14.22
CA ASP A 318 -12.45 6.12 -14.01
C ASP A 318 -13.07 5.37 -12.83
N HIS A 319 -13.57 6.13 -11.86
CA HIS A 319 -14.17 5.70 -10.60
C HIS A 319 -15.41 4.79 -10.74
N THR A 320 -15.72 4.27 -11.93
CA THR A 320 -16.92 3.48 -12.20
C THR A 320 -16.69 2.15 -12.90
N ALA A 321 -15.65 1.98 -13.72
CA ALA A 321 -15.70 0.86 -14.67
C ALA A 321 -15.25 -0.49 -14.06
N CYS A 322 -14.30 -0.49 -13.13
CA CYS A 322 -13.66 -1.76 -12.72
C CYS A 322 -13.68 -2.07 -11.22
N TYR A 323 -13.80 -1.05 -10.37
CA TYR A 323 -13.84 -1.21 -8.91
C TYR A 323 -15.18 -0.78 -8.29
N GLY A 324 -16.16 -0.43 -9.13
CA GLY A 324 -17.56 -0.14 -8.77
C GLY A 324 -18.48 -1.37 -8.83
N ILE A 325 -17.93 -2.59 -8.84
CA ILE A 325 -18.75 -3.81 -8.74
C ILE A 325 -19.19 -3.93 -7.28
N ASN A 326 -20.49 -3.77 -7.04
CA ASN A 326 -21.12 -4.29 -5.84
C ASN A 326 -20.84 -5.80 -5.80
N LEU A 327 -19.93 -6.22 -4.91
CA LEU A 327 -19.83 -7.60 -4.45
C LEU A 327 -21.04 -7.92 -3.57
#